data_AF-A0A5K0VQ27-F1
#
_entry.id   AF-A0A5K0VQ27-F1
#
_cell.length_a   1.000
_cell.length_b   1.000
_cell.length_c   1.000
_cell.angle_alpha   90.00
_cell.angle_beta   90.00
_cell.angle_gamma   90.00
#
_symmetry.space_group_name_H-M   'P 1'
#
loop_
_entity.id
_entity.type
_entity.pdbx_description
1 polymer ?
#
loop_
_entity_poly.entity_id
_entity_poly.type
_entity_poly.pdbx_seq_one_letter_code
_entity_poly.pdbx_strand_id
1 'polypeptide(L)'
;MDLVPKQEDEEEEEEVMEGFSSMPRPMKGLQLAEPAPFLRKTYDMVEDPATDVLVSWGTGRNSFVIWDSHRFAAELLPRFFKHSNFFSFVRQLNTY
;
A
#
# COMPACT_ATOMS: atom_id res chain seq x y z
N MET A 1 21.82 -43.90 6.97
CA MET A 1 22.44 -42.59 6.71
C MET A 1 21.78 -42.00 5.47
N ASP A 2 20.45 -41.89 5.46
CA ASP A 2 19.62 -40.95 6.23
C ASP A 2 19.37 -39.66 5.45
N LEU A 3 18.08 -39.46 5.19
CA LEU A 3 17.36 -38.20 5.35
C LEU A 3 17.60 -37.07 4.33
N VAL A 4 16.68 -37.08 3.35
CA VAL A 4 15.78 -35.97 2.95
C VAL A 4 16.38 -34.74 2.25
N PRO A 5 15.79 -34.30 1.12
CA PRO A 5 16.06 -32.98 0.54
C PRO A 5 15.50 -31.91 1.48
N LYS A 6 16.36 -31.05 2.03
CA LYS A 6 15.91 -29.89 2.80
C LYS A 6 15.26 -28.88 1.85
N GLN A 7 13.96 -28.69 2.07
CA GLN A 7 13.27 -27.41 1.86
C GLN A 7 14.01 -26.29 2.60
N GLU A 8 13.96 -25.10 2.01
CA GLU A 8 13.94 -23.76 2.65
C GLU A 8 13.84 -22.80 1.45
N ASP A 9 12.63 -22.54 0.94
CA ASP A 9 11.74 -21.46 1.36
C ASP A 9 12.41 -20.08 1.39
N GLU A 10 11.95 -19.22 0.47
CA GLU A 10 11.76 -17.76 0.63
C GLU A 10 13.06 -16.91 0.80
N GLU A 11 13.22 -15.72 0.25
CA GLU A 11 12.33 -14.56 0.31
C GLU A 11 12.59 -13.65 -0.90
N GLU A 12 11.50 -13.12 -1.47
CA GLU A 12 11.48 -12.13 -2.53
C GLU A 12 12.17 -10.83 -2.08
N GLU A 13 13.07 -10.30 -2.93
CA GLU A 13 13.75 -9.02 -2.71
C GLU A 13 12.75 -7.86 -2.85
N GLU A 14 12.13 -7.43 -1.74
CA GLU A 14 11.40 -6.16 -1.67
C GLU A 14 12.39 -4.98 -1.67
N GLU A 15 12.53 -4.36 -2.85
CA GLU A 15 13.29 -3.14 -3.05
C GLU A 15 12.57 -1.93 -2.41
N VAL A 16 13.04 -1.56 -1.22
CA VAL A 16 12.59 -0.39 -0.44
C VAL A 16 12.97 0.89 -1.18
N MET A 17 11.97 1.71 -1.57
CA MET A 17 12.23 3.03 -2.13
C MET A 17 12.65 4.00 -1.02
N GLU A 18 13.93 4.36 -1.01
CA GLU A 18 14.53 5.29 -0.07
C GLU A 18 13.99 6.71 -0.25
N GLY A 19 13.15 7.10 0.72
CA GLY A 19 12.91 8.48 1.11
C GLY A 19 12.95 8.65 2.64
N PHE A 20 13.58 7.71 3.35
CA PHE A 20 13.96 7.69 4.78
C PHE A 20 14.96 6.53 5.01
N SER A 21 16.06 6.51 4.26
CA SER A 21 17.10 5.49 4.44
C SER A 21 17.98 5.77 5.66
N SER A 22 17.69 5.06 6.76
CA SER A 22 18.68 4.53 7.74
C SER A 22 18.08 4.24 9.14
N MET A 23 16.91 3.58 9.24
CA MET A 23 16.46 3.06 10.55
C MET A 23 16.79 1.56 10.71
N PRO A 24 17.54 1.17 11.76
CA PRO A 24 17.90 -0.23 12.01
C PRO A 24 16.65 -1.05 12.33
N ARG A 25 16.47 -2.19 11.64
CA ARG A 25 15.31 -3.05 11.78
C ARG A 25 15.31 -3.72 13.17
N PRO A 26 14.33 -3.48 14.06
CA PRO A 26 14.19 -4.23 15.30
C PRO A 26 13.64 -5.64 15.03
N MET A 27 14.04 -6.59 15.87
CA MET A 27 13.89 -8.05 15.67
C MET A 27 12.44 -8.52 15.45
N LYS A 28 12.26 -9.44 14.48
CA LYS A 28 11.02 -10.17 14.13
C LYS A 28 10.58 -10.99 15.36
N GLY A 29 9.51 -10.58 16.04
CA GLY A 29 9.03 -11.32 17.23
C GLY A 29 7.74 -10.80 17.88
N LEU A 30 7.38 -9.54 17.70
CA LEU A 30 6.14 -8.93 18.21
C LEU A 30 5.61 -7.85 17.26
N GLN A 31 5.76 -8.03 15.94
CA GLN A 31 5.08 -7.17 14.99
C GLN A 31 3.61 -7.59 14.98
N LEU A 32 2.79 -6.84 15.74
CA LEU A 32 1.44 -6.53 15.28
C LEU A 32 1.57 -6.31 13.77
N ALA A 33 1.02 -7.23 12.96
CA ALA A 33 1.31 -7.28 11.53
C ALA A 33 1.10 -5.88 10.95
N GLU A 34 2.21 -5.22 10.56
CA GLU A 34 2.13 -3.85 10.07
C GLU A 34 1.17 -3.87 8.87
N PRO A 35 0.17 -2.96 8.83
CA PRO A 35 -0.79 -2.95 7.74
C PRO A 35 -0.08 -2.93 6.40
N ALA A 36 -0.58 -3.71 5.44
CA ALA A 36 0.02 -3.78 4.11
C ALA A 36 0.29 -2.36 3.57
N PRO A 37 1.45 -2.11 2.94
CA PRO A 37 1.83 -0.76 2.50
C PRO A 37 0.77 -0.09 1.62
N PHE A 38 0.03 -0.88 0.84
CA PHE A 38 -1.11 -0.43 0.05
C PHE A 38 -2.22 0.20 0.91
N LEU A 39 -2.63 -0.47 2.00
CA LEU A 39 -3.69 -0.02 2.88
C LEU A 39 -3.32 1.27 3.59
N ARG A 40 -2.10 1.32 4.14
CA ARG A 40 -1.58 2.51 4.81
C ARG A 40 -1.56 3.71 3.86
N LYS A 41 -0.97 3.56 2.68
CA LYS A 41 -0.90 4.64 1.68
C LYS A 41 -2.28 5.07 1.19
N THR A 42 -3.19 4.13 1.01
CA THR A 42 -4.57 4.44 0.60
C THR A 42 -5.29 5.24 1.67
N TYR A 43 -5.15 4.83 2.94
CA TYR A 43 -5.70 5.57 4.06
C TYR A 43 -5.12 7.00 4.14
N ASP A 44 -3.79 7.13 4.11
CA ASP A 44 -3.11 8.42 4.15
C ASP A 44 -3.53 9.34 2.99
N MET A 45 -3.73 8.77 1.79
CA MET A 45 -4.19 9.50 0.60
C MET A 45 -5.63 10.01 0.72
N VAL A 46 -6.52 9.25 1.36
CA VAL A 46 -7.94 9.61 1.54
C VAL A 46 -8.14 10.53 2.75
N GLU A 47 -7.26 10.44 3.75
CA GLU A 47 -7.31 11.28 4.96
C GLU A 47 -6.84 12.72 4.70
N ASP A 48 -6.09 12.97 3.62
CA ASP A 48 -5.58 14.29 3.28
C ASP A 48 -6.69 15.21 2.72
N PRO A 49 -7.04 16.33 3.39
CA PRO A 49 -8.04 17.26 2.88
C PRO A 49 -7.64 17.94 1.55
N ALA A 50 -6.36 17.92 1.17
CA ALA A 50 -5.92 18.44 -0.11
C ALA A 50 -6.36 17.56 -1.29
N THR A 51 -6.66 16.28 -1.05
CA THR A 51 -7.10 15.32 -2.07
C THR A 51 -8.62 15.18 -2.13
N ASP A 52 -9.37 15.79 -1.19
CA ASP A 52 -10.85 15.72 -1.08
C ASP A 52 -11.58 16.06 -2.38
N VAL A 53 -10.99 16.89 -3.24
CA VAL A 53 -11.56 17.26 -4.55
C VAL A 53 -11.56 16.11 -5.56
N LEU A 54 -10.71 15.09 -5.36
CA LEU A 54 -10.60 13.90 -6.22
C LEU A 54 -11.02 12.63 -5.47
N VAL A 55 -10.70 12.51 -4.19
CA VAL A 55 -11.06 11.38 -3.33
C VAL A 55 -11.32 11.87 -1.91
N SER A 56 -12.46 11.51 -1.31
CA SER A 56 -12.80 11.94 0.05
C SER A 56 -13.46 10.82 0.84
N TRP A 57 -13.38 10.91 2.17
CA TRP A 57 -14.20 10.07 3.05
C TRP A 57 -15.70 10.35 2.83
N GLY A 58 -16.50 9.29 2.89
CA GLY A 58 -17.94 9.39 3.05
C GLY A 58 -18.31 9.89 4.46
N THR A 59 -19.56 10.27 4.65
CA THR A 59 -20.07 10.83 5.93
C THR A 59 -19.84 9.93 7.14
N GLY A 60 -19.79 8.60 6.94
CA GLY A 60 -19.53 7.63 7.99
C GLY A 60 -18.05 7.26 8.22
N ARG A 61 -17.11 7.84 7.45
CA ARG A 61 -15.65 7.52 7.49
C ARG A 61 -15.31 6.02 7.42
N ASN A 62 -16.20 5.24 6.83
CA ASN A 62 -16.08 3.78 6.66
C ASN A 62 -15.93 3.38 5.18
N SER A 63 -16.07 4.35 4.30
CA SER A 63 -16.01 4.22 2.86
C SER A 63 -15.50 5.55 2.32
N PHE A 64 -14.87 5.50 1.15
CA PHE A 64 -14.40 6.69 0.45
C PHE A 64 -14.96 6.71 -0.96
N VAL A 65 -15.07 7.90 -1.52
CA VAL A 65 -15.63 8.14 -2.84
C VAL A 65 -14.56 8.76 -3.71
N ILE A 66 -14.39 8.21 -4.91
CA ILE A 66 -13.52 8.79 -5.94
C ILE A 66 -14.42 9.60 -6.87
N TRP A 67 -14.26 10.92 -6.86
CA TRP A 67 -15.10 11.86 -7.61
C TRP A 67 -14.75 11.91 -9.10
N ASP A 68 -13.45 11.81 -9.42
CA ASP A 68 -12.93 11.80 -10.79
C ASP A 68 -11.84 10.74 -10.92
N SER A 69 -12.17 9.60 -11.52
CA SER A 69 -11.25 8.48 -11.67
C SER A 69 -10.06 8.78 -12.58
N HIS A 70 -10.24 9.63 -13.60
CA HIS A 70 -9.18 9.97 -14.55
C HIS A 70 -8.16 10.89 -13.90
N ARG A 71 -8.61 11.96 -13.23
CA ARG A 71 -7.73 12.87 -12.50
C ARG A 71 -7.10 12.20 -11.28
N PHE A 72 -7.84 11.38 -10.55
CA PHE A 72 -7.30 10.55 -9.47
C PHE A 72 -6.11 9.70 -9.95
N ALA A 73 -6.28 9.04 -11.09
CA ALA A 73 -5.25 8.19 -11.68
C ALA A 73 -4.02 8.97 -12.15
N ALA A 74 -4.21 10.16 -12.74
CA ALA A 74 -3.13 10.99 -13.25
C ALA A 74 -2.40 11.79 -12.16
N GLU A 75 -3.10 12.24 -11.13
CA GLU A 75 -2.57 13.20 -10.14
C GLU A 75 -2.20 12.53 -8.82
N LEU A 76 -3.01 11.59 -8.31
CA LEU A 76 -2.81 10.98 -6.99
C LEU A 76 -2.03 9.68 -7.07
N LEU A 77 -2.42 8.76 -7.96
CA LEU A 77 -1.75 7.46 -8.03
C LEU A 77 -0.21 7.54 -8.21
N PRO A 78 0.37 8.38 -9.10
CA PRO A 78 1.83 8.47 -9.22
C PRO A 78 2.52 9.14 -8.00
N ARG A 79 1.78 9.82 -7.12
CA ARG A 79 2.31 10.39 -5.87
C ARG A 79 2.43 9.35 -4.76
N PHE A 80 1.48 8.40 -4.71
CA PHE A 80 1.41 7.38 -3.64
C PHE A 80 1.93 6.00 -4.08
N PHE A 81 1.81 5.66 -5.38
CA PHE A 81 2.11 4.35 -5.96
C PHE A 81 3.08 4.45 -7.15
N LYS A 82 3.75 3.34 -7.50
CA LYS A 82 4.67 3.26 -8.66
C LYS A 82 3.94 3.19 -10.02
N HIS A 83 2.62 3.38 -10.05
CA HIS A 83 1.81 3.31 -11.28
C HIS A 83 0.68 4.34 -11.22
N SER A 84 0.22 4.78 -12.39
CA SER A 84 -0.98 5.63 -12.55
C SER A 84 -2.21 4.84 -13.00
N ASN A 85 -2.16 3.51 -13.00
CA ASN A 85 -3.26 2.70 -13.50
C ASN A 85 -4.38 2.53 -12.45
N PHE A 86 -5.55 3.11 -12.74
CA PHE A 86 -6.74 2.99 -11.91
C PHE A 86 -7.18 1.54 -11.68
N PHE A 87 -7.14 0.70 -12.72
CA PHE A 87 -7.55 -0.70 -12.59
C PHE A 87 -6.61 -1.51 -11.70
N SER A 88 -5.31 -1.18 -11.69
CA SER A 88 -4.35 -1.79 -10.76
C SER A 88 -4.65 -1.41 -9.31
N PHE A 89 -5.08 -0.17 -9.08
CA PHE A 89 -5.52 0.29 -7.77
C PHE A 89 -6.81 -0.42 -7.33
N VAL A 90 -7.82 -0.51 -8.20
CA VAL A 90 -9.07 -1.23 -7.92
C VAL A 90 -8.81 -2.73 -7.64
N ARG A 91 -7.89 -3.36 -8.38
CA ARG A 91 -7.53 -4.75 -8.13
C ARG A 91 -6.91 -4.96 -6.75
N GLN A 92 -6.05 -4.04 -6.30
CA GLN A 92 -5.52 -4.08 -4.95
C GLN A 92 -6.64 -3.87 -3.92
N LEU A 93 -7.56 -2.93 -4.14
CA LEU A 93 -8.74 -2.77 -3.26
C LEU A 93 -9.60 -4.03 -3.16
N ASN A 94 -9.75 -4.80 -4.24
CA ASN A 94 -10.56 -6.04 -4.21
C ASN A 94 -9.84 -7.22 -3.54
N THR A 95 -8.53 -7.12 -3.33
CA THR A 95 -7.72 -8.18 -2.73
C THR A 95 -7.71 -8.08 -1.20
N TYR A 96 -7.99 -6.90 -0.67
CA TYR A 96 -8.07 -6.59 0.77
C TYR A 96 -9.52 -6.36 1.19
#